data_AF-A0A933TI00-F1
#
_entry.id   AF-A0A933TI00-F1
#
_cell.length_a   1.000
_cell.length_b   1.000
_cell.length_c   1.000
_cell.angle_alpha   90.00
_cell.angle_beta   90.00
_cell.angle_gamma   90.00
#
_symmetry.space_group_name_H-M   'P 1'
#
loop_
_entity.id
_entity.type
_entity.pdbx_description
1 polymer ?
#
loop_
_entity_poly.entity_id
_entity_poly.type
_entity_poly.pdbx_seq_one_letter_code
_entity_poly.pdbx_strand_id
1 'polypeptide(L)'
;MTDSADRLRARFREWEDDPESELYGVLLGVTEDIVRRMIEQKVRRSDLAGRLGTSRAYVTKLLDGQENMTLRTLVRVANALDMKVTTKLVPRERAAKPAPARVKPAVSPKKRARVAAAAGAPAKRAVMAARSKR
;
A
#
# COMPACT_ATOMS: atom_id res chain seq x y z
N MET A 1 34.81 12.17 14.28
CA MET A 1 34.40 12.86 13.03
C MET A 1 33.57 11.92 12.15
N THR A 2 32.42 11.44 12.65
CA THR A 2 31.54 10.49 11.93
C THR A 2 30.05 10.85 12.07
N ASP A 3 29.72 11.95 12.74
CA ASP A 3 28.34 12.29 13.11
C ASP A 3 27.55 12.93 11.94
N SER A 4 28.23 13.50 10.94
CA SER A 4 27.56 14.17 9.81
C SER A 4 27.08 13.18 8.74
N ALA A 5 27.84 12.11 8.48
CA ALA A 5 27.47 11.08 7.50
C ALA A 5 26.35 10.18 8.03
N ASP A 6 26.38 9.85 9.32
CA ASP A 6 25.38 8.98 9.94
C ASP A 6 24.04 9.70 10.13
N ARG A 7 24.03 11.02 10.42
CA ARG A 7 22.81 11.84 10.41
C ARG A 7 22.20 11.97 9.01
N LEU A 8 23.03 12.13 7.99
CA LEU A 8 22.56 12.18 6.60
C LEU A 8 21.93 10.83 6.22
N ARG A 9 22.61 9.72 6.52
CA ARG A 9 22.11 8.36 6.27
C ARG A 9 20.83 8.05 7.04
N ALA A 10 20.73 8.46 8.31
CA ALA A 10 19.51 8.25 9.11
C ALA A 10 18.32 9.05 8.55
N ARG A 11 18.56 10.28 8.07
CA ARG A 11 17.56 11.11 7.39
C ARG A 11 17.14 10.54 6.04
N PHE A 12 18.07 9.95 5.27
CA PHE A 12 17.76 9.24 4.02
C PHE A 12 16.96 7.96 4.26
N ARG A 13 17.29 7.20 5.32
CA ARG A 13 16.59 5.94 5.67
C ARG A 13 15.13 6.14 6.07
N GLU A 14 14.78 7.36 6.51
CA GLU A 14 13.40 7.73 6.85
C GLU A 14 12.54 7.98 5.61
N TRP A 15 13.16 8.27 4.47
CA TRP A 15 12.49 8.50 3.17
C TRP A 15 12.52 7.28 2.26
N GLU A 16 13.42 6.32 2.52
CA GLU A 16 13.61 5.11 1.71
C GLU A 16 12.41 4.14 1.76
N ASP A 17 11.57 4.25 2.81
CA ASP A 17 10.36 3.43 3.03
C ASP A 17 9.04 4.16 2.69
N ASP A 18 9.10 5.33 2.07
CA ASP A 18 7.92 6.14 1.76
C ASP A 18 7.17 5.61 0.52
N PRO A 19 5.85 5.38 0.58
CA PRO A 19 5.07 4.90 -0.56
C PRO A 19 5.15 5.77 -1.82
N GLU A 20 5.33 7.09 -1.70
CA GLU A 20 5.48 7.97 -2.86
C GLU A 20 6.84 7.77 -3.54
N SER A 21 7.89 7.49 -2.76
CA SER A 21 9.21 7.13 -3.30
C SER A 21 9.17 5.79 -4.06
N GLU A 22 8.45 4.79 -3.53
CA GLU A 22 8.22 3.53 -4.25
C GLU A 22 7.42 3.74 -5.54
N LEU A 23 6.35 4.54 -5.49
CA LEU A 23 5.54 4.87 -6.65
C LEU A 23 6.37 5.57 -7.73
N TYR A 24 7.19 6.54 -7.35
CA TYR A 24 8.06 7.26 -8.27
C TYR A 24 9.04 6.30 -8.97
N GLY A 25 9.65 5.37 -8.24
CA GLY A 25 10.53 4.34 -8.81
C GLY A 25 9.82 3.46 -9.83
N VAL A 26 8.59 3.03 -9.54
CA VAL A 26 7.76 2.25 -10.47
C VAL A 26 7.42 3.05 -11.73
N LEU A 27 6.98 4.30 -11.58
CA LEU A 27 6.64 5.16 -12.72
C LEU A 27 7.84 5.45 -13.61
N LEU A 28 8.99 5.73 -13.01
CA LEU A 28 10.23 5.98 -13.73
C LEU A 28 10.64 4.75 -14.55
N GLY A 29 10.71 3.57 -13.92
CA GLY A 29 11.09 2.33 -14.62
C GLY A 29 10.16 1.98 -15.77
N VAL A 30 8.84 2.11 -15.57
CA VAL A 30 7.85 1.92 -16.64
C VAL A 30 8.04 2.92 -17.78
N THR A 31 8.28 4.19 -17.46
CA THR A 31 8.48 5.24 -18.46
C THR A 31 9.75 5.02 -19.27
N GLU A 32 10.83 4.61 -18.61
CA GLU A 32 12.10 4.27 -19.26
C GLU A 32 11.93 3.09 -20.23
N ASP A 33 11.22 2.04 -19.85
CA ASP A 33 10.94 0.90 -20.73
C ASP A 33 10.15 1.33 -21.97
N ILE A 34 9.15 2.20 -21.80
CA ILE A 34 8.36 2.75 -22.91
C ILE A 34 9.26 3.57 -23.85
N VAL A 35 10.04 4.51 -23.30
CA VAL A 35 10.93 5.38 -24.10
C VAL A 35 12.00 4.56 -24.82
N ARG A 36 12.59 3.57 -24.14
CA ARG A 36 13.57 2.65 -24.73
C ARG A 36 12.98 1.90 -25.91
N ARG A 37 11.78 1.33 -25.75
CA ARG A 37 11.08 0.64 -26.84
C ARG A 37 10.76 1.57 -28.01
N MET A 38 10.36 2.81 -27.73
CA MET A 38 10.12 3.81 -28.77
C MET A 38 11.39 4.10 -29.58
N ILE A 39 12.54 4.24 -28.91
CA ILE A 39 13.84 4.44 -29.56
C ILE A 39 14.20 3.25 -30.45
N GLU A 40 14.10 2.02 -29.93
CA GLU A 40 14.38 0.79 -30.66
C GLU A 40 13.53 0.65 -31.94
N GLN A 41 12.24 0.99 -31.85
CA GLN A 41 11.31 0.94 -32.99
C GLN A 41 11.34 2.19 -33.87
N LYS A 42 12.15 3.21 -33.53
CA LYS A 42 12.15 4.54 -34.17
C LYS A 42 10.76 5.23 -34.17
N VAL A 43 9.97 5.01 -33.12
CA VAL A 43 8.63 5.57 -32.93
C VAL A 43 8.74 6.94 -32.28
N ARG A 44 8.16 7.96 -32.92
CA ARG A 44 8.06 9.31 -32.34
C ARG A 44 6.82 9.41 -31.45
N ARG A 45 6.77 10.43 -30.58
CA ARG A 45 5.59 10.73 -29.74
C ARG A 45 4.31 10.95 -30.56
N SER A 46 4.42 11.52 -31.76
CA SER A 46 3.29 11.67 -32.71
C SER A 46 2.75 10.32 -33.18
N ASP A 47 3.65 9.37 -33.41
CA ASP A 47 3.30 8.06 -33.96
C ASP A 47 2.62 7.23 -32.86
N LEU A 48 3.16 7.26 -31.64
CA LEU A 48 2.51 6.64 -30.48
C LEU A 48 1.13 7.25 -30.22
N ALA A 49 0.99 8.58 -30.33
CA ALA A 49 -0.31 9.24 -30.20
C ALA A 49 -1.30 8.74 -31.27
N GLY A 50 -0.85 8.58 -32.51
CA GLY A 50 -1.63 7.98 -33.59
C GLY A 50 -2.06 6.54 -33.29
N ARG A 51 -1.14 5.69 -32.82
CA ARG A 51 -1.43 4.30 -32.42
C ARG A 51 -2.43 4.21 -31.27
N LEU A 52 -2.43 5.19 -30.37
CA LEU A 52 -3.33 5.23 -29.21
C LEU A 52 -4.67 5.90 -29.49
N GLY A 53 -4.81 6.63 -30.62
CA GLY A 53 -5.96 7.48 -30.90
C GLY A 53 -6.07 8.67 -29.92
N THR A 54 -4.95 9.24 -29.52
CA THR A 54 -4.88 10.36 -28.54
C THR A 54 -4.12 11.56 -29.10
N SER A 55 -4.07 12.66 -28.35
CA SER A 55 -3.25 13.82 -28.73
C SER A 55 -1.76 13.59 -28.44
N ARG A 56 -0.88 14.28 -29.19
CA ARG A 56 0.57 14.31 -28.89
C ARG A 56 0.85 14.90 -27.51
N ALA A 57 0.07 15.91 -27.09
CA ALA A 57 0.21 16.53 -25.78
C ALA A 57 -0.07 15.53 -24.64
N TYR A 58 -1.08 14.66 -24.81
CA TYR A 58 -1.35 13.56 -23.87
C TYR A 58 -0.14 12.62 -23.75
N VAL A 59 0.46 12.22 -24.88
CA VAL A 59 1.65 11.35 -24.86
C VAL A 59 2.85 12.04 -24.20
N THR A 60 3.05 13.35 -24.41
CA THR A 60 4.10 14.09 -23.71
C THR A 60 3.89 14.05 -22.20
N LYS A 61 2.69 14.41 -21.70
CA LYS A 61 2.37 14.37 -20.27
C LYS A 61 2.57 12.98 -19.66
N LEU A 62 2.15 11.95 -20.39
CA LEU A 62 2.30 10.56 -19.99
C LEU A 62 3.77 10.14 -19.83
N LEU A 63 4.66 10.63 -20.70
CA LEU A 63 6.09 10.30 -20.69
C LEU A 63 6.92 11.22 -19.80
N ASP A 64 6.40 12.40 -19.42
CA ASP A 64 7.09 13.31 -18.50
C ASP A 64 7.00 12.83 -17.03
N GLY A 65 6.26 11.74 -16.77
CA GLY A 65 6.15 11.13 -15.44
C GLY A 65 5.47 12.00 -14.39
N GLN A 66 4.83 13.09 -14.81
CA GLN A 66 4.14 14.04 -13.92
C GLN A 66 2.78 13.52 -13.45
N GLU A 67 2.17 12.59 -14.21
CA GLU A 67 0.87 12.01 -13.89
C GLU A 67 0.99 10.52 -13.60
N ASN A 68 0.33 10.09 -12.53
CA ASN A 68 0.16 8.67 -12.22
C ASN A 68 -0.63 8.01 -13.36
N MET A 69 0.00 7.09 -14.09
CA MET A 69 -0.69 6.34 -15.14
C MET A 69 -1.52 5.20 -14.55
N THR A 70 -2.72 4.99 -15.11
CA THR A 70 -3.50 3.80 -14.76
C THR A 70 -2.88 2.54 -15.39
N LEU A 71 -3.08 1.38 -14.78
CA LEU A 71 -2.68 0.10 -15.40
C LEU A 71 -3.34 -0.14 -16.76
N ARG A 72 -4.58 0.35 -16.95
CA ARG A 72 -5.27 0.32 -18.24
C ARG A 72 -4.50 1.10 -19.31
N THR A 73 -4.02 2.29 -18.95
CA THR A 73 -3.19 3.13 -19.84
C THR A 73 -1.87 2.43 -20.14
N LEU A 74 -1.19 1.90 -19.12
CA LEU A 74 0.06 1.17 -19.29
C LEU A 74 -0.09 0.00 -20.28
N VAL A 75 -1.13 -0.83 -20.11
CA VAL A 75 -1.40 -1.96 -21.03
C VAL A 75 -1.67 -1.46 -22.46
N ARG A 76 -2.41 -0.35 -22.65
CA ARG A 76 -2.65 0.22 -23.98
C ARG A 76 -1.36 0.69 -24.64
N VAL A 77 -0.49 1.38 -23.90
CA VAL A 77 0.82 1.85 -24.39
C VAL A 77 1.71 0.66 -24.73
N ALA A 78 1.78 -0.35 -23.86
CA ALA A 78 2.54 -1.56 -24.11
C ALA A 78 2.07 -2.26 -25.39
N ASN A 79 0.77 -2.47 -25.57
CA ASN A 79 0.22 -3.06 -26.79
C ASN A 79 0.52 -2.24 -28.04
N ALA A 80 0.43 -0.90 -27.96
CA ALA A 80 0.77 -0.01 -29.09
C ALA A 80 2.26 -0.06 -29.47
N LEU A 81 3.12 -0.56 -28.58
CA LEU A 81 4.55 -0.74 -28.79
C LEU A 81 4.95 -2.23 -28.90
N ASP A 82 3.99 -3.13 -29.08
CA ASP A 82 4.22 -4.57 -29.18
C ASP A 82 5.02 -5.12 -27.98
N MET A 83 4.56 -4.75 -26.78
CA MET A 83 5.10 -5.16 -25.49
C MET A 83 4.01 -5.81 -24.64
N LYS A 84 4.42 -6.56 -23.62
CA LYS A 84 3.55 -7.15 -22.60
C LYS A 84 3.92 -6.64 -21.21
N VAL A 85 2.90 -6.24 -20.45
CA VAL A 85 3.07 -5.87 -19.03
C VAL A 85 3.10 -7.13 -18.17
N THR A 86 4.08 -7.22 -17.26
CA THR A 86 4.14 -8.26 -16.23
C THR A 86 4.39 -7.62 -14.87
N THR A 87 3.71 -8.09 -13.82
CA THR A 87 3.82 -7.54 -12.47
C THR A 87 4.05 -8.65 -11.46
N LYS A 88 4.87 -8.37 -10.45
CA LYS A 88 5.12 -9.24 -9.30
C LYS A 88 5.12 -8.40 -8.04
N LEU A 89 4.50 -8.92 -6.98
CA LEU A 89 4.58 -8.34 -5.64
C LEU A 89 5.59 -9.17 -4.84
N VAL A 90 6.48 -8.49 -4.13
CA VAL A 90 7.51 -9.11 -3.29
C VAL A 90 7.34 -8.67 -1.84
N PRO A 91 7.71 -9.51 -0.85
CA PRO A 91 7.74 -9.08 0.54
C PRO A 91 8.63 -7.85 0.72
N ARG A 92 8.19 -6.87 1.52
CA ARG A 92 9.06 -5.75 1.92
C ARG A 92 10.06 -6.24 2.96
N GLU A 93 11.35 -6.06 2.72
CA GLU A 93 12.39 -6.29 3.72
C GLU A 93 12.40 -5.14 4.73
N ARG A 94 11.44 -5.15 5.65
CA ARG A 94 11.46 -4.23 6.77
C ARG A 94 12.47 -4.76 7.79
N ALA A 95 13.55 -4.02 8.05
CA ALA A 95 14.31 -4.21 9.28
C ALA A 95 13.30 -4.10 10.44
N ALA A 96 13.01 -5.22 11.10
CA ALA A 96 12.03 -5.25 12.16
C ALA A 96 12.41 -4.18 13.20
N LYS A 97 11.62 -3.11 13.30
CA LYS A 97 11.68 -2.27 14.50
C LYS A 97 11.45 -3.23 15.67
N PRO A 98 12.35 -3.31 16.67
CA PRO A 98 12.19 -4.25 17.76
C PRO A 98 10.81 -4.03 18.36
N ALA A 99 9.98 -5.08 18.34
CA ALA A 99 8.65 -5.02 18.92
C ALA A 99 8.81 -4.50 20.36
N PRO A 100 7.97 -3.55 20.83
CA PRO A 100 8.00 -3.16 22.22
C PRO A 100 7.86 -4.45 23.03
N ALA A 101 8.87 -4.73 23.87
CA ALA A 101 8.93 -5.92 24.67
C ALA A 101 7.55 -6.12 25.30
N ARG A 102 6.89 -7.23 24.99
CA ARG A 102 5.65 -7.61 25.68
C ARG A 102 5.98 -7.65 27.16
N VAL A 103 5.63 -6.58 27.88
CA VAL A 103 5.59 -6.60 29.34
C VAL A 103 4.52 -7.63 29.64
N LYS A 104 4.93 -8.81 30.12
CA LYS A 104 3.99 -9.84 30.58
C LYS A 104 3.08 -9.14 31.59
N PRO A 105 1.73 -9.19 31.45
CA PRO A 105 0.87 -8.65 32.47
C PRO A 105 1.19 -9.42 33.76
N ALA A 106 1.54 -8.67 34.81
CA ALA A 106 1.69 -9.21 36.15
C ALA A 106 0.40 -9.98 36.47
N VAL A 107 0.55 -11.26 36.78
CA VAL A 107 -0.55 -12.13 37.19
C VAL A 107 -1.15 -11.54 38.46
N SER A 108 -2.34 -10.96 38.37
CA SER A 108 -3.14 -10.64 39.55
C SER A 108 -3.70 -11.95 40.13
N PRO A 109 -3.40 -12.34 41.37
CA PRO A 109 -3.95 -13.55 41.95
C PRO A 109 -5.43 -13.34 42.30
N LYS A 110 -6.32 -14.15 41.71
CA LYS A 110 -7.76 -14.18 42.05
C LYS A 110 -8.06 -15.24 43.12
N LYS A 111 -8.88 -14.79 44.10
CA LYS A 111 -9.84 -15.52 44.97
C LYS A 111 -9.31 -16.32 46.18
N ARG A 112 -9.62 -15.80 47.37
CA ARG A 112 -10.14 -16.60 48.49
C ARG A 112 -11.63 -16.32 48.63
N ALA A 113 -12.45 -17.29 48.24
CA ALA A 113 -13.85 -17.34 48.63
C ALA A 113 -13.94 -17.84 50.08
N ARG A 114 -14.64 -17.11 50.95
CA ARG A 114 -15.07 -17.62 52.26
C ARG A 114 -16.60 -17.74 52.23
N VAL A 115 -17.07 -18.91 52.67
CA VAL A 115 -18.44 -19.41 52.68
C VAL A 115 -19.20 -18.88 53.91
N ALA A 116 -20.49 -18.53 53.75
CA ALA A 116 -21.63 -18.69 54.69
C ALA A 116 -22.82 -17.82 54.19
N ALA A 117 -23.96 -18.40 53.76
CA ALA A 117 -25.21 -18.62 54.53
C ALA A 117 -25.92 -17.29 54.94
N ALA A 118 -27.23 -17.03 54.78
CA ALA A 118 -28.42 -17.85 54.65
C ALA A 118 -29.66 -17.03 54.21
N ALA A 119 -30.71 -17.75 53.78
CA ALA A 119 -32.16 -17.52 53.96
C ALA A 119 -32.94 -16.43 53.17
N GLY A 120 -34.00 -16.88 52.48
CA GLY A 120 -35.21 -16.08 52.19
C GLY A 120 -35.80 -16.22 50.77
N ALA A 121 -36.81 -17.09 50.60
CA ALA A 121 -37.66 -17.23 49.40
C ALA A 121 -39.00 -16.43 49.57
N PRO A 122 -39.97 -16.40 48.62
CA PRO A 122 -39.93 -16.25 47.14
C PRO A 122 -40.98 -15.23 46.57
N ALA A 123 -41.03 -15.15 45.21
CA ALA A 123 -42.18 -14.85 44.33
C ALA A 123 -42.39 -13.41 43.77
N LYS A 124 -42.40 -13.27 42.43
CA LYS A 124 -43.60 -13.20 41.57
C LYS A 124 -43.25 -13.03 40.06
N ARG A 125 -44.14 -13.59 39.23
CA ARG A 125 -44.19 -13.69 37.75
C ARG A 125 -44.23 -12.33 37.02
N ALA A 126 -43.78 -12.30 35.75
CA ALA A 126 -44.60 -11.98 34.54
C ALA A 126 -43.72 -11.75 33.27
N VAL A 127 -43.92 -12.54 32.20
CA VAL A 127 -44.51 -12.19 30.88
C VAL A 127 -43.50 -11.51 29.92
N MET A 128 -42.94 -12.20 28.91
CA MET A 128 -43.43 -12.61 27.57
C MET A 128 -43.36 -11.52 26.46
N ALA A 129 -42.82 -11.95 25.31
CA ALA A 129 -43.04 -11.50 23.92
C ALA A 129 -42.46 -10.11 23.50
N ALA A 130 -41.59 -9.97 22.49
CA ALA A 130 -41.61 -10.35 21.06
C ALA A 130 -42.13 -9.25 20.11
N ARG A 131 -41.49 -9.22 18.92
CA ARG A 131 -41.81 -8.54 17.62
C ARG A 131 -41.06 -7.21 17.39
N SER A 132 -40.29 -7.01 16.30
CA SER A 132 -40.45 -7.26 14.86
C SER A 132 -41.32 -6.22 14.12
N LYS A 133 -40.79 -5.79 12.96
CA LYS A 133 -41.34 -4.94 11.89
C LYS A 133 -41.04 -3.44 12.06
N ARG A 134 -40.70 -2.69 11.02
CA ARG A 134 -40.47 -2.93 9.60
C ARG A 134 -39.76 -1.71 9.05
#